data_AF-A0A953IIY3-F1
#
_entry.id   AF-A0A953IIY3-F1
#
_cell.length_a   1.000
_cell.length_b   1.000
_cell.length_c   1.000
_cell.angle_alpha   90.00
_cell.angle_beta   90.00
_cell.angle_gamma   90.00
#
_symmetry.space_group_name_H-M   'P 1'
#
loop_
_entity.id
_entity.type
_entity.pdbx_description
1 polymer ?
#
loop_
_entity_poly.entity_id
_entity_poly.type
_entity_poly.pdbx_seq_one_letter_code
_entity_poly.pdbx_strand_id
1 'polypeptide(L)'
;MNKYQRVVLIVAAVNIVLMLLFPPFLDNPLRRGALPSFEGFYPLWSAFGLKRIHSELLTLQVLFVAINGLLAWLLLDRQGPKGEVPEFRYTRAISFFLVGNLAVLFAFPPFESYVSLAKFEPPSFGGFYFVLGDKSHRNFFIPLLYMEVILVVANVLTVWLLFNSLRRAELFAKEKILELAQSLPATELAEVSKTLGYKAVHPAGEPTPHAPHLGAGPDRRKYQDPRYRGPERRKGGDRRFKMRAAQ
;
A
#
# COMPACT_ATOMS: atom_id res chain seq x y z
N MET A 1 -11.40 -2.25 6.76
CA MET A 1 -10.63 -1.76 5.60
C MET A 1 -10.41 -0.26 5.73
N ASN A 2 -9.15 0.20 5.68
CA ASN A 2 -8.81 1.61 5.78
C ASN A 2 -9.33 2.41 4.57
N LYS A 3 -9.62 3.71 4.72
CA LYS A 3 -10.01 4.59 3.60
C LYS A 3 -8.97 4.58 2.48
N TYR A 4 -7.68 4.59 2.83
CA TYR A 4 -6.58 4.51 1.87
C TYR A 4 -6.54 3.16 1.13
N GLN A 5 -6.80 2.05 1.82
CA GLN A 5 -6.94 0.72 1.20
C GLN A 5 -8.11 0.68 0.21
N ARG A 6 -9.24 1.30 0.56
CA ARG A 6 -10.40 1.40 -0.34
C ARG A 6 -10.05 2.17 -1.61
N VAL A 7 -9.30 3.28 -1.49
CA VAL A 7 -8.84 4.04 -2.67
C VAL A 7 -7.96 3.20 -3.58
N VAL A 8 -6.98 2.47 -3.03
CA VAL A 8 -6.10 1.59 -3.83
C VAL A 8 -6.92 0.54 -4.58
N LEU A 9 -7.88 -0.10 -3.91
CA LEU A 9 -8.75 -1.08 -4.57
C LEU A 9 -9.61 -0.47 -5.67
N ILE A 10 -10.16 0.73 -5.46
CA ILE A 10 -10.93 1.44 -6.49
C ILE A 10 -10.03 1.75 -7.69
N VAL A 11 -8.84 2.28 -7.46
CA VAL A 11 -7.88 2.59 -8.55
C VAL A 11 -7.47 1.32 -9.31
N ALA A 12 -7.22 0.21 -8.61
CA ALA A 12 -6.90 -1.06 -9.25
C ALA A 12 -8.09 -1.59 -10.08
N ALA A 13 -9.31 -1.52 -9.54
CA ALA A 13 -10.51 -1.93 -10.26
C ALA A 13 -10.76 -1.06 -11.51
N VAL A 14 -10.59 0.25 -11.41
CA VAL A 14 -10.71 1.17 -12.56
C VAL A 14 -9.66 0.86 -13.62
N ASN A 15 -8.40 0.57 -13.24
CA ASN A 15 -7.36 0.15 -14.18
C ASN A 15 -7.75 -1.14 -14.92
N ILE A 16 -8.27 -2.15 -14.20
CA ILE A 16 -8.73 -3.40 -14.83
C ILE A 16 -9.88 -3.12 -15.81
N VAL A 17 -10.86 -2.32 -15.40
CA VAL A 17 -11.97 -1.93 -16.30
C VAL A 17 -11.45 -1.21 -17.53
N LEU A 18 -10.47 -0.31 -17.38
CA LEU A 18 -9.85 0.40 -18.50
C LEU A 18 -9.12 -0.56 -19.44
N MET A 19 -8.40 -1.55 -18.91
CA MET A 19 -7.75 -2.60 -19.70
C MET A 19 -8.74 -3.47 -20.48
N LEU A 20 -9.93 -3.72 -19.91
CA LEU A 20 -10.99 -4.47 -20.58
C LEU A 20 -11.75 -3.62 -21.62
N LEU A 21 -11.85 -2.31 -21.39
CA LEU A 21 -12.46 -1.36 -22.33
C LEU A 21 -11.51 -1.01 -23.49
N PHE A 22 -10.21 -1.03 -23.25
CA PHE A 22 -9.16 -0.76 -24.24
C PHE A 22 -8.16 -1.92 -24.28
N PRO A 23 -8.57 -3.12 -24.70
CA PRO A 23 -7.66 -4.25 -24.70
C PRO A 23 -6.61 -4.11 -25.81
N PRO A 24 -5.45 -4.79 -25.65
CA PRO A 24 -4.47 -4.88 -26.72
C PRO A 24 -5.00 -5.77 -27.85
N PHE A 25 -4.86 -5.31 -29.08
CA PHE A 25 -5.25 -6.07 -30.28
C PHE A 25 -4.04 -6.53 -31.07
N LEU A 26 -4.20 -7.69 -31.69
CA LEU A 26 -3.31 -8.20 -32.71
C LEU A 26 -3.70 -7.61 -34.07
N ASP A 27 -2.71 -7.43 -34.93
CA ASP A 27 -2.92 -7.13 -36.34
C ASP A 27 -3.54 -8.33 -37.08
N ASN A 28 -4.07 -8.05 -38.27
CA ASN A 28 -4.53 -9.06 -39.21
C ASN A 28 -3.61 -9.04 -40.43
N PRO A 29 -2.53 -9.84 -40.44
CA PRO A 29 -1.59 -9.79 -41.54
C PRO A 29 -2.28 -10.27 -42.83
N LEU A 30 -2.26 -9.42 -43.86
CA LEU A 30 -2.78 -9.75 -45.20
C LEU A 30 -1.91 -10.81 -45.90
N ARG A 31 -0.66 -10.97 -45.47
CA ARG A 31 0.32 -11.88 -46.06
C ARG A 31 0.20 -13.27 -45.44
N ARG A 32 -0.03 -14.29 -46.28
CA ARG A 32 -0.13 -15.69 -45.86
C ARG A 32 1.17 -16.15 -45.19
N GLY A 33 1.09 -16.58 -43.92
CA GLY A 33 2.23 -17.06 -43.14
C GLY A 33 3.02 -15.99 -42.37
N ALA A 34 2.51 -14.75 -42.28
CA ALA A 34 2.99 -13.78 -41.29
C ALA A 34 2.31 -14.06 -39.94
N LEU A 35 3.08 -13.96 -38.86
CA LEU A 35 2.56 -14.15 -37.51
C LEU A 35 1.79 -12.89 -37.08
N PRO A 36 0.64 -13.02 -36.40
CA PRO A 36 -0.05 -11.88 -35.82
C PRO A 36 0.86 -11.19 -34.80
N SER A 37 0.93 -9.87 -34.88
CA SER A 37 1.75 -9.01 -34.04
C SER A 37 0.89 -7.97 -33.32
N PHE A 38 1.43 -7.33 -32.28
CA PHE A 38 0.70 -6.29 -31.56
C PHE A 38 0.49 -5.05 -32.44
N GLU A 39 -0.76 -4.63 -32.58
CA GLU A 39 -1.12 -3.45 -33.37
C GLU A 39 -1.33 -2.21 -32.48
N GLY A 40 -1.97 -2.37 -31.32
CA GLY A 40 -2.30 -1.26 -30.44
C GLY A 40 -3.45 -1.53 -29.46
N PHE A 41 -3.78 -0.53 -28.66
CA PHE A 41 -4.95 -0.52 -27.79
C PHE A 41 -6.09 0.23 -28.48
N TYR A 42 -7.25 -0.40 -28.58
CA TYR A 42 -8.43 0.19 -29.20
C TYR A 42 -9.64 0.03 -28.28
N PRO A 43 -10.64 0.93 -28.34
CA PRO A 43 -11.90 0.71 -27.67
C PRO A 43 -12.48 -0.65 -28.06
N LEU A 44 -12.94 -1.43 -27.09
CA LEU A 44 -13.48 -2.79 -27.28
C LEU A 44 -14.55 -2.80 -28.38
N TRP A 45 -15.36 -1.75 -28.44
CA TRP A 45 -16.46 -1.64 -29.39
C TRP A 45 -16.05 -1.31 -30.83
N SER A 46 -14.85 -0.75 -31.02
CA SER A 46 -14.35 -0.37 -32.35
C SER A 46 -13.86 -1.57 -33.18
N ALA A 47 -13.67 -2.72 -32.53
CA ALA A 47 -13.02 -3.89 -33.11
C ALA A 47 -13.92 -5.14 -33.17
N PHE A 48 -15.22 -5.03 -32.86
CA PHE A 48 -16.15 -6.16 -32.81
C PHE A 48 -16.10 -6.99 -34.10
N GLY A 49 -15.54 -8.20 -33.99
CA GLY A 49 -15.54 -9.23 -35.03
C GLY A 49 -14.39 -9.18 -36.03
N LEU A 50 -13.58 -8.12 -36.07
CA LEU A 50 -12.51 -7.97 -37.06
C LEU A 50 -11.12 -8.25 -36.48
N LYS A 51 -10.80 -7.78 -35.27
CA LYS A 51 -9.45 -7.90 -34.69
C LYS A 51 -9.43 -8.87 -33.51
N ARG A 52 -8.34 -9.64 -33.40
CA ARG A 52 -8.13 -10.59 -32.30
C ARG A 52 -7.51 -9.87 -31.10
N ILE A 53 -8.00 -10.17 -29.90
CA ILE A 53 -7.41 -9.63 -28.66
C ILE A 53 -6.09 -10.36 -28.39
N HIS A 54 -5.06 -9.61 -28.03
CA HIS A 54 -3.78 -10.14 -27.55
C HIS A 54 -3.94 -10.61 -26.10
N SER A 55 -4.51 -11.81 -25.91
CA SER A 55 -4.86 -12.37 -24.60
C SER A 55 -3.69 -12.47 -23.63
N GLU A 56 -2.50 -12.85 -24.11
CA GLU A 56 -1.29 -12.95 -23.28
C GLU A 56 -0.89 -11.60 -22.68
N LEU A 57 -0.83 -10.55 -23.51
CA LEU A 57 -0.49 -9.19 -23.08
C LEU A 57 -1.55 -8.66 -22.11
N LEU A 58 -2.84 -8.85 -22.42
CA LEU A 58 -3.94 -8.46 -21.55
C LEU A 58 -3.86 -9.15 -20.18
N THR A 59 -3.58 -10.46 -20.17
CA THR A 59 -3.46 -11.25 -18.93
C THR A 59 -2.30 -10.76 -18.07
N LEU A 60 -1.14 -10.48 -18.69
CA LEU A 60 0.02 -9.93 -18.00
C LEU A 60 -0.30 -8.55 -17.39
N GLN A 61 -0.97 -7.67 -18.13
CA GLN A 61 -1.36 -6.35 -17.65
C GLN A 61 -2.32 -6.43 -16.46
N VAL A 62 -3.34 -7.28 -16.54
CA VAL A 62 -4.30 -7.50 -15.44
C VAL A 62 -3.58 -8.07 -14.22
N LEU A 63 -2.71 -9.06 -14.41
CA LEU A 63 -1.93 -9.64 -13.32
C LEU A 63 -1.00 -8.60 -12.68
N PHE A 64 -0.35 -7.76 -13.49
CA PHE A 64 0.52 -6.69 -13.01
C PHE A 64 -0.25 -5.69 -12.14
N VAL A 65 -1.44 -5.26 -12.57
CA VAL A 65 -2.30 -4.36 -11.76
C VAL A 65 -2.78 -5.06 -10.49
N ALA A 66 -3.20 -6.33 -10.58
CA ALA A 66 -3.66 -7.09 -9.42
C ALA A 66 -2.57 -7.25 -8.37
N ILE A 67 -1.36 -7.66 -8.78
CA ILE A 67 -0.21 -7.80 -7.87
C ILE A 67 0.15 -6.45 -7.24
N ASN A 68 0.25 -5.39 -8.04
CA ASN A 68 0.55 -4.05 -7.52
C ASN A 68 -0.53 -3.52 -6.56
N GLY A 69 -1.80 -3.75 -6.89
CA GLY A 69 -2.93 -3.39 -6.04
C GLY A 69 -2.90 -4.14 -4.71
N LEU A 70 -2.62 -5.45 -4.72
CA LEU A 70 -2.47 -6.26 -3.52
C LEU A 70 -1.26 -5.83 -2.68
N LEU A 71 -0.11 -5.58 -3.30
CA LEU A 71 1.09 -5.08 -2.62
C LEU A 71 0.83 -3.73 -1.96
N ALA A 72 0.22 -2.78 -2.69
CA ALA A 72 -0.13 -1.47 -2.16
C ALA A 72 -1.16 -1.58 -1.02
N TRP A 73 -2.15 -2.46 -1.15
CA TRP A 73 -3.13 -2.73 -0.11
C TRP A 73 -2.48 -3.30 1.16
N LEU A 74 -1.56 -4.26 1.02
CA LEU A 74 -0.81 -4.87 2.12
C LEU A 74 0.17 -3.87 2.78
N LEU A 75 0.82 -3.01 1.99
CA LEU A 75 1.69 -1.95 2.49
C LEU A 75 0.93 -0.94 3.36
N LEU A 76 -0.33 -0.68 3.03
CA LEU A 76 -1.23 0.20 3.79
C LEU A 76 -1.82 -0.47 5.03
N ASP A 77 -1.75 -1.80 5.14
CA ASP A 77 -2.28 -2.56 6.27
C ASP A 77 -1.40 -2.46 7.53
N ARG A 78 -0.16 -1.97 7.40
CA ARG A 78 0.74 -1.77 8.53
C ARG A 78 0.33 -0.57 9.40
N GLN A 79 -0.63 -0.81 10.30
CA GLN A 79 -0.88 0.06 11.45
C GLN A 79 0.39 0.11 12.30
N GLY A 80 1.05 1.26 12.32
CA GLY A 80 2.19 1.48 13.21
C GLY A 80 1.75 1.40 14.67
N PRO A 81 2.57 0.85 15.57
CA PRO A 81 2.33 1.00 17.00
C PRO A 81 2.49 2.48 17.34
N LYS A 82 1.46 3.06 17.97
CA LYS A 82 1.31 4.47 18.37
C LYS A 82 0.68 5.35 17.29
N GLY A 83 -0.48 5.91 17.65
CA GLY A 83 -1.35 6.76 16.82
C GLY A 83 -0.79 8.15 16.51
N GLU A 84 0.51 8.27 16.24
CA GLU A 84 1.03 9.40 15.50
C GLU A 84 0.66 9.18 14.04
N VAL A 85 -0.09 10.11 13.46
CA VAL A 85 -0.35 10.13 12.02
C VAL A 85 0.96 10.58 11.38
N PRO A 86 1.77 9.69 10.78
CA PRO A 86 3.09 10.07 10.32
C PRO A 86 2.89 10.78 8.99
N GLU A 87 2.93 12.12 9.00
CA GLU A 87 2.79 12.93 7.78
C GLU A 87 3.80 12.56 6.69
N PHE A 88 4.87 11.85 7.06
CA PHE A 88 6.05 11.55 6.24
C PHE A 88 6.09 10.15 5.59
N ARG A 89 5.10 9.26 5.80
CA ARG A 89 5.20 7.87 5.28
C ARG A 89 4.59 7.65 3.89
N TYR A 90 3.53 8.36 3.53
CA TYR A 90 2.81 8.10 2.27
C TYR A 90 3.59 8.55 1.04
N THR A 91 4.19 9.75 1.06
CA THR A 91 5.04 10.23 -0.05
C THR A 91 6.20 9.29 -0.31
N ARG A 92 6.85 8.80 0.77
CA ARG A 92 7.94 7.83 0.68
C ARG A 92 7.46 6.46 0.18
N ALA A 93 6.28 6.01 0.60
CA ALA A 93 5.68 4.77 0.11
C ALA A 93 5.33 4.88 -1.39
N ILE A 94 4.76 6.01 -1.81
CA ILE A 94 4.44 6.30 -3.21
C ILE A 94 5.73 6.37 -4.05
N SER A 95 6.81 6.98 -3.54
CA SER A 95 8.09 7.03 -4.25
C SER A 95 8.72 5.64 -4.38
N PHE A 96 8.71 4.83 -3.32
CA PHE A 96 9.17 3.44 -3.40
C PHE A 96 8.32 2.60 -4.36
N PHE A 97 7.00 2.83 -4.38
CA PHE A 97 6.10 2.16 -5.30
C PHE A 97 6.40 2.54 -6.75
N LEU A 98 6.63 3.83 -7.04
CA LEU A 98 7.05 4.30 -8.37
C LEU A 98 8.38 3.66 -8.80
N VAL A 99 9.41 3.75 -7.95
CA VAL A 99 10.73 3.18 -8.24
C VAL A 99 10.66 1.67 -8.44
N GLY A 100 9.88 0.97 -7.60
CA GLY A 100 9.66 -0.47 -7.75
C GLY A 100 8.97 -0.82 -9.07
N ASN A 101 7.93 -0.10 -9.46
CA ASN A 101 7.24 -0.32 -10.73
C ASN A 101 8.15 -0.07 -11.93
N LEU A 102 8.92 1.03 -11.91
CA LEU A 102 9.90 1.30 -12.96
C LEU A 102 11.01 0.24 -13.00
N ALA A 103 11.50 -0.21 -11.84
CA ALA A 103 12.50 -1.27 -11.77
C ALA A 103 11.97 -2.59 -12.38
N VAL A 104 10.72 -2.96 -12.11
CA VAL A 104 10.08 -4.13 -12.72
C VAL A 104 9.94 -3.95 -14.23
N LEU A 105 9.50 -2.77 -14.67
CA LEU A 105 9.35 -2.44 -16.08
C LEU A 105 10.68 -2.53 -16.85
N PHE A 106 11.78 -2.04 -16.25
CA PHE A 106 13.11 -2.12 -16.85
C PHE A 106 13.78 -3.50 -16.67
N ALA A 107 13.36 -4.28 -15.67
CA ALA A 107 13.79 -5.66 -15.52
C ALA A 107 13.12 -6.57 -16.56
N PHE A 108 11.88 -6.26 -16.94
CA PHE A 108 11.10 -6.98 -17.95
C PHE A 108 10.60 -6.02 -19.04
N PRO A 109 11.49 -5.42 -19.85
CA PRO A 109 11.06 -4.48 -20.87
C PRO A 109 10.35 -5.23 -22.01
N PRO A 110 9.46 -4.54 -22.75
CA PRO A 110 8.91 -5.11 -23.97
C PRO A 110 10.01 -5.16 -25.03
N PHE A 111 10.26 -6.35 -25.58
CA PHE A 111 11.26 -6.55 -26.62
C PHE A 111 10.62 -6.64 -28.00
N GLU A 112 11.40 -6.29 -29.02
CA GLU A 112 11.04 -6.50 -30.41
C GLU A 112 11.09 -7.98 -30.81
N SER A 113 10.25 -8.35 -31.78
CA SER A 113 10.30 -9.63 -32.47
C SER A 113 11.60 -9.78 -33.26
N TYR A 114 12.12 -11.02 -33.35
CA TYR A 114 13.35 -11.28 -34.09
C TYR A 114 13.10 -11.13 -35.60
N VAL A 115 13.81 -10.21 -36.25
CA VAL A 115 13.79 -10.09 -37.72
C VAL A 115 14.50 -11.31 -38.28
N SER A 116 13.75 -12.26 -38.85
CA SER A 116 14.38 -13.34 -39.61
C SER A 116 15.12 -12.73 -40.81
N LEU A 117 16.37 -13.12 -41.05
CA LEU A 117 17.19 -12.66 -42.19
C LEU A 117 16.48 -12.82 -43.56
N ALA A 118 15.42 -13.63 -43.64
CA ALA A 118 14.66 -13.91 -44.85
C ALA A 118 13.44 -12.98 -45.09
N LYS A 119 13.05 -12.13 -44.13
CA LYS A 119 11.84 -11.29 -44.26
C LYS A 119 12.06 -9.89 -43.68
N PHE A 120 11.95 -8.88 -44.54
CA PHE A 120 11.70 -7.49 -44.14
C PHE A 120 10.30 -7.41 -43.52
N GLU A 121 10.21 -7.66 -42.22
CA GLU A 121 9.04 -7.34 -41.40
C GLU A 121 9.34 -6.08 -40.57
N PRO A 122 8.37 -5.15 -40.43
CA PRO A 122 8.54 -4.00 -39.56
C PRO A 122 8.75 -4.46 -38.10
N PRO A 123 9.44 -3.66 -37.27
CA PRO A 123 9.64 -3.99 -35.86
C PRO A 123 8.28 -4.19 -35.18
N SER A 124 8.09 -5.36 -34.58
CA SER A 124 6.84 -5.72 -33.92
C SER A 124 7.10 -6.17 -32.49
N PHE A 125 6.08 -6.17 -31.65
CA PHE A 125 6.23 -6.62 -30.26
C PHE A 125 6.45 -8.13 -30.19
N GLY A 126 7.51 -8.55 -29.52
CA GLY A 126 7.89 -9.97 -29.36
C GLY A 126 7.67 -10.55 -27.96
N GLY A 127 7.22 -9.76 -26.99
CA GLY A 127 7.00 -10.19 -25.60
C GLY A 127 7.83 -9.45 -24.55
N PHE A 128 7.50 -9.67 -23.28
CA PHE A 128 8.31 -9.23 -22.14
C PHE A 128 9.32 -10.30 -21.77
N TYR A 129 10.59 -9.94 -21.70
CA TYR A 129 11.64 -10.86 -21.30
C TYR A 129 12.51 -10.23 -20.23
N PHE A 130 13.21 -11.06 -19.45
CA PHE A 130 14.15 -10.55 -18.48
C PHE A 130 15.36 -9.92 -19.17
N VAL A 131 15.74 -8.70 -18.76
CA VAL A 131 16.77 -7.90 -19.45
C VAL A 131 18.16 -8.53 -19.43
N LEU A 132 18.46 -9.35 -18.42
CA LEU A 132 19.72 -10.12 -18.32
C LEU A 132 19.57 -11.56 -18.83
N GLY A 133 18.47 -11.87 -19.51
CA GLY A 133 18.23 -13.18 -20.10
C GLY A 133 18.90 -13.37 -21.46
N ASP A 134 18.67 -14.54 -22.04
CA ASP A 134 19.17 -14.94 -23.36
C ASP A 134 18.73 -13.98 -24.50
N LYS A 135 17.59 -13.32 -24.31
CA LYS A 135 17.00 -12.37 -25.28
C LYS A 135 17.47 -10.91 -25.11
N SER A 136 18.48 -10.67 -24.28
CA SER A 136 19.02 -9.33 -23.96
C SER A 136 19.59 -8.57 -25.16
N HIS A 137 19.98 -9.28 -26.23
CA HIS A 137 20.52 -8.70 -27.46
C HIS A 137 19.45 -8.05 -28.35
N ARG A 138 18.16 -8.18 -28.01
CA ARG A 138 17.06 -7.62 -28.79
C ARG A 138 16.80 -6.17 -28.40
N ASN A 139 16.34 -5.36 -29.35
CA ASN A 139 15.92 -3.99 -29.09
C ASN A 139 14.64 -3.97 -28.25
N PHE A 140 14.46 -2.88 -27.49
CA PHE A 140 13.20 -2.62 -26.79
C PHE A 140 12.16 -2.10 -27.76
N PHE A 141 10.92 -2.59 -27.62
CA PHE A 141 9.78 -2.08 -28.36
C PHE A 141 9.31 -0.77 -27.70
N ILE A 142 9.94 0.32 -28.13
CA ILE A 142 9.80 1.68 -27.56
C ILE A 142 8.34 2.14 -27.43
N PRO A 143 7.43 1.94 -28.41
CA PRO A 143 6.07 2.44 -28.31
C PRO A 143 5.32 1.90 -27.08
N LEU A 144 5.45 0.59 -26.82
CA LEU A 144 4.80 -0.03 -25.66
C LEU A 144 5.48 0.38 -24.35
N LEU A 145 6.82 0.42 -24.33
CA LEU A 145 7.57 0.87 -23.15
C LEU A 145 7.18 2.29 -22.74
N TYR A 146 7.07 3.21 -23.70
CA TYR A 146 6.67 4.59 -23.46
C TYR A 146 5.25 4.68 -22.87
N MET A 147 4.31 3.91 -23.42
CA MET A 147 2.94 3.85 -22.90
C MET A 147 2.89 3.30 -21.47
N GLU A 148 3.66 2.27 -21.17
CA GLU A 148 3.71 1.68 -19.83
C GLU A 148 4.31 2.63 -18.79
N VAL A 149 5.39 3.34 -19.13
CA VAL A 149 5.96 4.37 -18.26
C VAL A 149 4.93 5.46 -17.97
N ILE A 150 4.24 5.96 -18.99
CA ILE A 150 3.19 6.98 -18.82
C ILE A 150 2.08 6.48 -17.90
N LEU A 151 1.61 5.25 -18.10
CA LEU A 151 0.55 4.66 -17.28
C LEU A 151 1.00 4.52 -15.81
N VAL A 152 2.23 4.08 -15.56
CA VAL A 152 2.80 4.00 -14.21
C VAL A 152 2.83 5.38 -13.56
N VAL A 153 3.32 6.40 -14.25
CA VAL A 153 3.39 7.77 -13.73
C VAL A 153 1.99 8.33 -13.47
N ALA A 154 1.06 8.15 -14.40
CA ALA A 154 -0.33 8.59 -14.25
C ALA A 154 -1.02 7.91 -13.05
N ASN A 155 -0.81 6.61 -12.86
CA ASN A 155 -1.34 5.87 -11.71
C ASN A 155 -0.78 6.39 -10.38
N VAL A 156 0.54 6.62 -10.32
CA VAL A 156 1.21 7.18 -9.14
C VAL A 156 0.70 8.58 -8.81
N LEU A 157 0.57 9.45 -9.81
CA LEU A 157 0.03 10.80 -9.64
C LEU A 157 -1.43 10.77 -9.16
N THR A 158 -2.25 9.88 -9.73
CA THR A 158 -3.67 9.72 -9.33
C THR A 158 -3.78 9.31 -7.87
N VAL A 159 -3.03 8.29 -7.44
CA VAL A 159 -3.01 7.85 -6.04
C VAL A 159 -2.51 8.98 -5.12
N TRP A 160 -1.47 9.69 -5.53
CA TRP A 160 -0.94 10.82 -4.77
C TRP A 160 -1.97 11.94 -4.59
N LEU A 161 -2.67 12.33 -5.65
CA LEU A 161 -3.74 13.35 -5.60
C LEU A 161 -4.89 12.91 -4.69
N LEU A 162 -5.34 11.64 -4.81
CA LEU A 162 -6.42 11.10 -3.98
C LEU A 162 -6.03 11.05 -2.50
N PHE A 163 -4.80 10.65 -2.19
CA PHE A 163 -4.31 10.62 -0.81
C PHE A 163 -4.17 12.02 -0.23
N ASN A 164 -3.69 12.98 -1.02
CA ASN A 164 -3.60 14.37 -0.61
C ASN A 164 -4.99 14.98 -0.33
N SER A 165 -5.98 14.67 -1.18
CA SER A 165 -7.38 15.09 -0.96
C SER A 165 -7.96 14.51 0.33
N LEU A 166 -7.78 13.20 0.56
CA LEU A 166 -8.21 12.54 1.79
C LEU A 166 -7.54 13.15 3.03
N ARG A 167 -6.23 13.39 2.98
CA ARG A 167 -5.50 14.01 4.09
C ARG A 167 -6.05 15.39 4.43
N ARG A 168 -6.30 16.23 3.43
CA ARG A 168 -6.89 17.57 3.64
C ARG A 168 -8.25 17.46 4.32
N ALA A 169 -9.12 16.57 3.84
CA ALA A 169 -10.43 16.34 4.46
C ALA A 169 -10.32 15.85 5.91
N GLU A 170 -9.34 15.00 6.23
CA GLU A 170 -9.08 14.54 7.60
C GLU A 170 -8.57 15.65 8.52
N LEU A 171 -7.70 16.53 8.03
CA LEU A 171 -7.23 17.69 8.78
C LEU A 171 -8.38 18.66 9.10
N PHE A 172 -9.20 19.01 8.11
CA PHE A 172 -10.38 19.85 8.32
C PHE A 172 -11.40 19.22 9.28
N ALA A 173 -11.61 17.90 9.19
CA ALA A 173 -12.50 17.20 10.12
C ALA A 173 -11.96 17.25 11.55
N LYS A 174 -10.65 17.06 11.74
CA LYS A 174 -10.00 17.17 13.06
C LYS A 174 -10.10 18.56 13.65
N GLU A 175 -9.88 19.59 12.84
CA GLU A 175 -9.98 20.99 13.25
C GLU A 175 -11.40 21.32 13.71
N LYS A 176 -12.42 20.96 12.93
CA LYS A 176 -13.83 21.13 13.32
C LYS A 176 -14.20 20.37 14.60
N ILE A 177 -13.68 19.14 14.78
CA ILE A 177 -13.91 18.37 16.01
C ILE A 177 -13.25 19.08 17.21
N LEU A 178 -12.07 19.68 17.02
CA LEU A 178 -11.36 20.41 18.06
C LEU A 178 -12.08 21.72 18.42
N GLU A 179 -12.57 22.48 17.43
CA GLU A 179 -13.42 23.66 17.64
C GLU A 179 -14.71 23.31 18.39
N LEU A 180 -15.41 22.25 17.99
CA LEU A 180 -16.60 21.76 18.69
C LEU A 180 -16.27 21.37 20.14
N ALA A 181 -15.14 20.68 20.36
CA ALA A 181 -14.69 20.31 21.70
C ALA A 181 -14.37 21.54 22.57
N GLN A 182 -13.83 22.62 22.00
CA GLN A 182 -13.57 23.88 22.73
C GLN A 182 -14.85 24.67 23.05
N SER A 183 -15.90 24.52 22.22
CA SER A 183 -17.19 25.19 22.43
C SER A 183 -18.11 24.52 23.45
N LEU A 184 -17.81 23.28 23.85
CA LEU A 184 -18.64 22.50 24.77
C LEU A 184 -18.31 22.82 26.25
N PRO A 185 -19.31 22.97 27.12
CA PRO A 185 -19.09 23.11 28.56
C PRO A 185 -18.46 21.84 29.16
N ALA A 186 -17.65 22.00 30.21
CA ALA A 186 -16.81 20.94 30.79
C ALA A 186 -17.58 19.67 31.24
N THR A 187 -18.89 19.80 31.51
CA THR A 187 -19.78 18.69 31.88
C THR A 187 -20.14 17.79 30.69
N GLU A 188 -20.34 18.37 29.50
CA GLU A 188 -20.69 17.63 28.28
C GLU A 188 -19.45 17.01 27.62
N LEU A 189 -18.28 17.65 27.77
CA LEU A 189 -16.97 17.11 27.38
C LEU A 189 -16.67 15.76 28.06
N ALA A 190 -17.11 15.59 29.31
CA ALA A 190 -16.96 14.33 30.05
C ALA A 190 -17.84 13.20 29.49
N GLU A 191 -19.01 13.52 28.93
CA GLU A 191 -19.90 12.53 28.30
C GLU A 191 -19.45 12.19 26.87
N VAL A 192 -18.97 13.18 26.12
CA VAL A 192 -18.39 13.03 24.77
C VAL A 192 -17.09 12.23 24.85
N SER A 193 -16.23 12.48 25.83
CA SER A 193 -15.00 11.70 26.04
C SER A 193 -15.26 10.24 26.40
N LYS A 194 -16.32 9.98 27.18
CA LYS A 194 -16.77 8.63 27.58
C LYS A 194 -17.39 7.86 26.41
N THR A 195 -18.02 8.55 25.46
CA THR A 195 -18.66 7.93 24.28
C THR A 195 -17.73 7.78 23.06
N LEU A 196 -16.79 8.71 22.84
CA LEU A 196 -15.98 8.77 21.61
C LEU A 196 -14.54 8.24 21.73
N GLY A 197 -14.10 7.74 22.89
CA GLY A 197 -12.75 7.18 23.01
C GLY A 197 -11.69 8.27 22.84
N TYR A 198 -11.61 9.10 23.87
CA TYR A 198 -10.74 10.26 24.04
C TYR A 198 -9.28 10.07 23.55
N LYS A 199 -8.97 10.60 22.36
CA LYS A 199 -7.59 10.72 21.85
C LYS A 199 -7.31 12.00 21.07
N ALA A 200 -8.34 12.80 20.76
CA ALA A 200 -8.21 14.06 20.03
C ALA A 200 -8.00 15.29 20.95
N VAL A 201 -8.26 15.15 22.25
CA VAL A 201 -8.34 16.29 23.19
C VAL A 201 -7.01 16.57 23.91
N HIS A 202 -6.03 15.66 23.83
CA HIS A 202 -4.69 15.90 24.38
C HIS A 202 -3.64 15.86 23.25
N PRO A 203 -3.32 17.01 22.61
CA PRO A 203 -2.06 17.13 21.90
C PRO A 203 -0.93 16.90 22.91
N ALA A 204 0.05 16.09 22.53
CA ALA A 204 1.18 15.71 23.36
C ALA A 204 1.85 16.96 23.97
N GLY A 205 1.78 17.12 25.30
CA GLY A 205 2.49 18.20 25.98
C GLY A 205 2.04 18.54 27.41
N GLU A 206 0.78 18.31 27.79
CA GLU A 206 0.33 18.68 29.14
C GLU A 206 0.27 17.48 30.11
N PRO A 207 0.92 17.58 31.29
CA PRO A 207 0.87 16.53 32.30
C PRO A 207 -0.53 16.45 32.90
N THR A 208 -1.22 15.34 32.64
CA THR A 208 -2.47 14.98 33.32
C THR A 208 -2.30 14.99 34.84
N PRO A 209 -3.28 15.48 35.63
CA PRO A 209 -3.28 15.29 37.08
C PRO A 209 -3.31 13.79 37.39
N HIS A 210 -2.38 13.35 38.22
CA HIS A 210 -2.15 11.95 38.56
C HIS A 210 -3.42 11.23 39.06
N ALA A 211 -3.84 10.19 38.33
CA ALA A 211 -4.64 9.11 38.92
C ALA A 211 -3.66 8.09 39.57
N PRO A 212 -3.94 7.59 40.79
CA PRO A 212 -3.02 6.73 41.51
C PRO A 212 -2.91 5.36 40.83
N HIS A 213 -1.72 5.06 40.30
CA HIS A 213 -1.37 3.74 39.80
C HIS A 213 -1.13 2.79 40.98
N LEU A 214 -1.98 1.76 41.12
CA LEU A 214 -1.64 0.54 41.84
C LEU A 214 -0.59 -0.22 41.00
N GLY A 215 0.60 -0.37 41.58
CA GLY A 215 1.82 -0.72 40.87
C GLY A 215 1.86 -2.11 40.24
N ALA A 216 2.33 -2.15 38.99
CA ALA A 216 2.90 -3.32 38.34
C ALA A 216 4.11 -2.85 37.53
N GLY A 217 5.28 -2.74 38.17
CA GLY A 217 6.51 -2.21 37.57
C GLY A 217 7.57 -1.93 38.64
N PRO A 218 8.84 -1.67 38.28
CA PRO A 218 10.03 -1.86 39.11
C PRO A 218 10.22 -0.80 40.20
N ASP A 219 9.13 -0.24 40.72
CA ASP A 219 9.09 0.74 41.81
C ASP A 219 9.21 0.05 43.18
N ARG A 220 10.12 -0.92 43.24
CA ARG A 220 10.46 -1.66 44.45
C ARG A 220 11.35 -0.77 45.32
N ARG A 221 10.69 0.16 46.01
CA ARG A 221 11.07 0.87 47.25
C ARG A 221 12.57 0.76 47.60
N LYS A 222 13.35 1.75 47.18
CA LYS A 222 14.73 2.00 47.67
C LYS A 222 14.80 3.07 48.77
N TYR A 223 13.68 3.49 49.33
CA TYR A 223 13.67 4.40 50.47
C TYR A 223 13.18 3.70 51.73
N GLN A 224 14.01 3.76 52.77
CA GLN A 224 13.62 3.45 54.14
C GLN A 224 12.65 4.54 54.59
N ASP A 225 11.40 4.15 54.84
CA ASP A 225 10.40 5.03 55.43
C ASP A 225 10.79 5.34 56.89
N PRO A 226 11.04 6.60 57.27
CA PRO A 226 11.43 6.97 58.63
C PRO A 226 10.37 6.66 59.69
N ARG A 227 9.13 6.36 59.27
CA ARG A 227 7.98 6.12 60.15
C ARG A 227 7.81 4.66 60.58
N TYR A 228 8.65 3.74 60.10
CA TYR A 228 8.53 2.32 60.42
C TYR A 228 9.52 1.88 61.51
N ARG A 229 9.02 1.72 62.75
CA ARG A 229 9.72 1.09 63.89
C ARG A 229 9.00 -0.20 64.28
N GLY A 230 9.36 -1.33 63.70
CA GLY A 230 8.78 -2.63 64.07
C GLY A 230 9.62 -3.81 63.59
N PRO A 231 9.91 -4.82 64.44
CA PRO A 231 10.74 -5.95 64.07
C PRO A 231 9.86 -7.11 63.59
N GLU A 232 9.41 -7.10 62.34
CA GLU A 232 8.89 -8.33 61.72
C GLU A 232 9.60 -8.62 60.41
N ARG A 233 10.73 -9.29 60.59
CA ARG A 233 11.53 -9.91 59.54
C ARG A 233 10.95 -11.32 59.31
N ARG A 234 10.53 -11.59 58.07
CA ARG A 234 10.44 -12.93 57.45
C ARG A 234 9.50 -13.95 58.11
N LYS A 235 8.24 -14.00 57.66
CA LYS A 235 7.46 -15.26 57.59
C LYS A 235 6.73 -15.35 56.27
N GLY A 236 7.47 -15.78 55.24
CA GLY A 236 6.92 -16.18 53.95
C GLY A 236 7.79 -17.29 53.41
N GLY A 237 7.61 -18.51 53.94
CA GLY A 237 8.37 -19.68 53.51
C GLY A 237 8.06 -20.02 52.06
N ASP A 238 9.12 -20.29 51.31
CA ASP A 238 9.08 -20.66 49.90
C ASP A 238 8.30 -21.98 49.74
N ARG A 239 7.15 -21.95 49.08
CA ARG A 239 6.23 -23.09 48.95
C ARG A 239 6.70 -24.15 47.94
N ARG A 240 7.95 -24.09 47.47
CA ARG A 240 8.50 -24.99 46.43
C ARG A 240 9.19 -26.26 46.96
N PHE A 241 9.32 -26.44 48.27
CA PHE A 241 10.02 -27.61 48.85
C PHE A 241 9.16 -28.58 49.68
N LYS A 242 7.83 -28.43 49.72
CA LYS A 242 6.96 -29.40 50.40
C LYS A 242 6.23 -30.31 49.43
N MET A 243 6.98 -31.22 48.79
CA MET A 243 6.46 -32.50 48.30
C MET A 243 7.65 -33.42 48.00
N ARG A 244 8.06 -34.23 48.98
CA ARG A 244 8.65 -35.58 48.84
C ARG A 244 8.88 -36.20 50.23
N ALA A 245 8.24 -37.35 50.46
CA ALA A 245 8.36 -38.33 51.56
C ALA A 245 7.96 -37.84 52.97
N ALA A 246 6.84 -38.23 53.61
CA ALA A 246 6.18 -39.52 53.86
C ALA A 246 6.83 -40.33 55.01
N GLN A 247 5.98 -40.70 55.99
CA GLN A 247 6.21 -41.51 57.20
C GLN A 247 6.92 -40.81 58.37
#